data_AF-A0A8S8Z952-F1
#
_entry.id   AF-A0A8S8Z952-F1
#
_cell.length_a   1.000
_cell.length_b   1.000
_cell.length_c   1.000
_cell.angle_alpha   90.00
_cell.angle_beta   90.00
_cell.angle_gamma   90.00
#
_symmetry.space_group_name_H-M   'P 1'
#
loop_
_entity.id
_entity.type
_entity.pdbx_description
1 polymer ?
#
loop_
_entity_poly.entity_id
_entity_poly.type
_entity_poly.pdbx_seq_one_letter_code
_entity_poly.pdbx_strand_id
1 'polypeptide(L)'
;MPEKIKVALVGLGNCFSGLIQGIEYYSKNPSQKVTGIIHENLRDYTIHDIDFVAGFDVGANKVGKPINDAIYESPNMVNWIDKNDMPKANGNVYESPALDGVGIWVENKVKPIESGKSESELREEIIKVLKETGTEIIVSYLPVGSEKATQFWAQVCLDTNTAFVNCMPAFIASDKEWAQKFTDKNIPIIGDDIKGQVGATIVHRTLARLCDERGTKIEKTYQINVGGNTDFLNMKEQERLVSKKISKTESVQSQLTDRLDDDDIYVGPSDFIPFLGNTKLMFMRIEGRQWANIPYNMEVRLEVDDKANSAGIVIDAIRLAKIALDRGMGGPIIPASAYLMKHPIEQMTDPVAKSKIEAFVKGE
;
A
#
# COMPACT_ATOMS: atom_id res chain seq x y z
N MET A 1 22.90 -7.01 -17.35
CA MET A 1 21.55 -6.60 -16.90
C MET A 1 21.38 -7.17 -15.51
N PRO A 2 20.80 -6.43 -14.55
CA PRO A 2 20.48 -6.98 -13.25
C PRO A 2 19.56 -8.19 -13.40
N GLU A 3 19.63 -9.12 -12.45
CA GLU A 3 18.66 -10.22 -12.38
C GLU A 3 17.29 -9.66 -12.04
N LYS A 4 16.22 -10.20 -12.63
CA LYS A 4 14.85 -9.74 -12.35
C LYS A 4 14.51 -9.96 -10.88
N ILE A 5 13.77 -9.00 -10.31
CA ILE A 5 13.25 -9.03 -8.95
C ILE A 5 12.04 -9.96 -8.92
N LYS A 6 12.14 -11.11 -8.25
CA LYS A 6 11.06 -12.09 -8.19
C LYS A 6 10.09 -11.77 -7.07
N VAL A 7 8.88 -11.34 -7.44
CA VAL A 7 7.86 -10.84 -6.51
C VAL A 7 6.64 -11.75 -6.47
N ALA A 8 6.18 -12.06 -5.25
CA ALA A 8 4.88 -12.68 -5.02
C ALA A 8 3.85 -11.66 -4.49
N LEU A 9 2.59 -11.84 -4.90
CA LEU A 9 1.49 -10.91 -4.65
C LEU A 9 0.45 -11.53 -3.73
N VAL A 10 0.07 -10.86 -2.64
CA VAL A 10 -0.92 -11.34 -1.68
C VAL A 10 -2.16 -10.43 -1.68
N GLY A 11 -3.30 -10.98 -2.08
CA GLY A 11 -4.55 -10.26 -2.29
C GLY A 11 -4.57 -9.53 -3.63
N LEU A 12 -4.93 -10.23 -4.72
CA LEU A 12 -4.89 -9.75 -6.11
C LEU A 12 -6.06 -8.80 -6.43
N GLY A 13 -6.19 -7.74 -5.63
CA GLY A 13 -7.20 -6.71 -5.79
C GLY A 13 -6.88 -5.68 -6.88
N ASN A 14 -7.68 -4.61 -6.89
CA ASN A 14 -7.54 -3.45 -7.75
C ASN A 14 -6.13 -2.81 -7.70
N CYS A 15 -5.43 -2.83 -6.57
CA CYS A 15 -4.08 -2.25 -6.45
C CYS A 15 -3.06 -2.99 -7.33
N PHE A 16 -3.05 -4.33 -7.31
CA PHE A 16 -2.17 -5.10 -8.19
C PHE A 16 -2.60 -5.04 -9.65
N SER A 17 -3.91 -4.95 -9.91
CA SER A 17 -4.41 -4.73 -11.27
C SER A 17 -3.87 -3.42 -11.87
N GLY A 18 -3.91 -2.32 -11.11
CA GLY A 18 -3.26 -1.05 -11.50
C GLY A 18 -1.75 -1.15 -11.63
N LEU A 19 -1.07 -1.79 -10.68
CA LEU A 19 0.39 -1.97 -10.72
C LEU A 19 0.85 -2.67 -12.00
N ILE A 20 0.25 -3.82 -12.31
CA ILE A 20 0.64 -4.68 -13.44
C ILE A 20 0.27 -4.03 -14.77
N GLN A 21 -0.94 -3.49 -14.91
CA GLN A 21 -1.35 -2.79 -16.14
C GLN A 21 -0.53 -1.50 -16.35
N GLY A 22 -0.14 -0.81 -15.27
CA GLY A 22 0.73 0.37 -15.35
C GLY A 22 2.14 0.04 -15.86
N ILE A 23 2.75 -1.07 -15.41
CA ILE A 23 4.03 -1.53 -15.96
C ILE A 23 3.90 -1.85 -17.44
N GLU A 24 2.84 -2.56 -17.85
CA GLU A 24 2.60 -2.88 -19.26
C GLU A 24 2.34 -1.63 -20.11
N TYR A 25 1.62 -0.64 -19.57
CA TYR A 25 1.43 0.64 -20.24
C TYR A 25 2.76 1.30 -20.60
N TYR A 26 3.70 1.39 -19.66
CA TYR A 26 5.02 1.96 -19.94
C TYR A 26 5.86 1.07 -20.88
N SER A 27 5.74 -0.25 -20.80
CA SER A 27 6.39 -1.18 -21.75
C SER A 27 5.94 -0.93 -23.20
N LYS A 28 4.64 -0.67 -23.41
CA LYS A 28 4.06 -0.36 -24.73
C LYS A 28 4.35 1.07 -25.21
N ASN A 29 4.73 1.96 -24.29
CA ASN A 29 4.94 3.37 -24.57
C ASN A 29 6.36 3.82 -24.16
N PRO A 30 7.44 3.27 -24.75
CA PRO A 30 8.81 3.52 -24.30
C PRO A 30 9.30 4.97 -24.49
N SER A 31 8.59 5.77 -25.30
CA SER A 31 8.86 7.21 -25.43
C SER A 31 8.24 8.05 -24.30
N GLN A 32 7.32 7.47 -23.52
CA GLN A 32 6.70 8.15 -22.39
C GLN A 32 7.60 8.10 -21.18
N LYS A 33 7.77 9.25 -20.54
CA LYS A 33 8.45 9.34 -19.26
C LYS A 33 7.61 8.67 -18.18
N VAL A 34 8.22 7.81 -17.36
CA VAL A 34 7.50 7.16 -16.27
C VAL A 34 7.12 8.21 -15.23
N THR A 35 5.81 8.32 -14.96
CA THR A 35 5.27 9.27 -13.98
C THR A 35 4.86 8.53 -12.71
N GLY A 36 5.13 9.14 -11.55
CA GLY A 36 4.63 8.65 -10.27
C GLY A 36 5.57 7.72 -9.50
N ILE A 37 6.83 7.61 -9.91
CA ILE A 37 7.91 6.94 -9.17
C ILE A 37 8.97 7.95 -8.74
N ILE A 38 9.73 7.63 -7.69
CA ILE A 38 10.80 8.53 -7.18
C ILE A 38 11.90 8.68 -8.21
N HIS A 39 12.36 7.56 -8.78
CA HIS A 39 13.42 7.49 -9.79
C HIS A 39 13.05 6.48 -10.87
N GLU A 40 13.32 6.81 -12.14
CA GLU A 40 13.19 5.86 -13.27
C GLU A 40 14.12 4.66 -13.11
N ASN A 41 15.38 4.95 -12.76
CA ASN A 41 16.38 3.96 -12.38
C ASN A 41 16.66 4.13 -10.89
N LEU A 42 16.19 3.19 -10.08
CA LEU A 42 16.51 3.17 -8.66
C LEU A 42 17.74 2.29 -8.47
N ARG A 43 18.92 2.92 -8.41
CA ARG A 43 20.22 2.26 -8.54
C ARG A 43 20.31 1.55 -9.89
N ASP A 44 20.21 0.22 -9.89
CA ASP A 44 20.30 -0.62 -11.09
C ASP A 44 18.92 -1.15 -11.54
N TYR A 45 17.84 -0.83 -10.81
CA TYR A 45 16.52 -1.41 -11.03
C TYR A 45 15.52 -0.42 -11.65
N THR A 46 14.95 -0.84 -12.78
CA THR A 46 13.85 -0.18 -13.49
C THR A 46 12.51 -0.81 -13.13
N ILE A 47 11.42 -0.23 -13.63
CA ILE A 47 10.08 -0.82 -13.48
C ILE A 47 9.93 -2.16 -14.23
N HIS A 48 10.76 -2.41 -15.25
CA HIS A 48 10.68 -3.60 -16.11
C HIS A 48 11.46 -4.80 -15.54
N ASP A 49 12.25 -4.57 -14.49
CA ASP A 49 13.01 -5.61 -13.80
C ASP A 49 12.18 -6.35 -12.76
N ILE A 50 10.92 -5.95 -12.54
CA ILE A 50 9.99 -6.65 -11.63
C ILE A 50 9.35 -7.83 -12.36
N ASP A 51 9.47 -9.03 -11.79
CA ASP A 51 8.86 -10.26 -12.29
C ASP A 51 7.85 -10.82 -11.28
N PHE A 52 6.59 -10.91 -11.68
CA PHE A 52 5.52 -11.44 -10.84
C PHE A 52 5.44 -12.95 -11.00
N VAL A 53 6.02 -13.68 -10.05
CA VAL A 53 6.25 -15.13 -10.15
C VAL A 53 5.17 -15.97 -9.45
N ALA A 54 4.43 -15.39 -8.50
CA ALA A 54 3.32 -16.06 -7.83
C ALA A 54 2.28 -15.03 -7.32
N GLY A 55 1.00 -15.42 -7.33
CA GLY A 55 -0.08 -14.67 -6.70
C GLY A 55 -0.81 -15.54 -5.68
N PHE A 56 -1.39 -14.93 -4.66
CA PHE A 56 -2.18 -15.61 -3.64
C PHE A 56 -3.47 -14.83 -3.36
N ASP A 57 -4.61 -15.50 -3.49
CA ASP A 57 -5.93 -14.91 -3.29
C ASP A 57 -6.89 -15.95 -2.69
N VAL A 58 -8.04 -15.49 -2.22
CA VAL A 58 -9.12 -16.31 -1.69
C VAL A 58 -10.28 -16.45 -2.67
N GLY A 59 -10.39 -15.54 -3.65
CA GLY A 59 -11.50 -15.47 -4.59
C GLY A 59 -11.52 -16.65 -5.55
N ALA A 60 -12.65 -17.38 -5.58
CA ALA A 60 -12.81 -18.59 -6.39
C ALA A 60 -12.66 -18.35 -7.91
N ASN A 61 -12.88 -17.11 -8.36
CA ASN A 61 -12.70 -16.73 -9.75
C ASN A 61 -11.26 -16.32 -10.10
N LYS A 62 -10.35 -16.21 -9.13
CA LYS A 62 -8.94 -15.81 -9.34
C LYS A 62 -7.97 -16.98 -9.17
N VAL A 63 -8.16 -17.79 -8.13
CA VAL A 63 -7.29 -18.94 -7.84
C VAL A 63 -7.28 -19.91 -9.01
N GLY A 64 -6.09 -20.42 -9.35
CA GLY A 64 -5.84 -21.32 -10.46
C GLY A 64 -5.62 -20.63 -11.81
N LYS A 65 -5.81 -19.31 -11.91
CA LYS A 65 -5.59 -18.56 -13.16
C LYS A 65 -4.18 -17.97 -13.23
N PRO A 66 -3.67 -17.68 -14.44
CA PRO A 66 -2.51 -16.82 -14.63
C PRO A 66 -2.75 -15.45 -13.97
N ILE A 67 -1.69 -14.84 -13.40
CA ILE A 67 -1.80 -13.53 -12.71
C ILE A 67 -2.45 -12.48 -13.61
N ASN A 68 -1.98 -12.37 -14.87
CA ASN A 68 -2.49 -11.38 -15.82
C ASN A 68 -3.94 -11.61 -16.24
N ASP A 69 -4.49 -12.82 -16.05
CA ASP A 69 -5.93 -13.07 -16.21
C ASP A 69 -6.70 -12.70 -14.94
N ALA A 70 -6.18 -13.11 -13.78
CA ALA A 70 -6.83 -12.91 -12.49
C ALA A 70 -7.01 -11.44 -12.11
N ILE A 71 -6.12 -10.54 -12.56
CA ILE A 71 -6.25 -9.10 -12.27
C ILE A 71 -7.47 -8.42 -12.91
N TYR A 72 -8.10 -9.04 -13.91
CA TYR A 72 -9.35 -8.56 -14.54
C TYR A 72 -10.61 -9.17 -13.91
N GLU A 73 -10.44 -10.16 -13.04
CA GLU A 73 -11.57 -10.87 -12.44
C GLU A 73 -12.25 -10.01 -11.38
N SER A 74 -13.58 -10.11 -11.33
CA SER A 74 -14.38 -9.43 -10.29
C SER A 74 -13.81 -9.71 -8.89
N PRO A 75 -13.82 -8.73 -7.97
CA PRO A 75 -14.41 -7.40 -8.09
C PRO A 75 -13.41 -6.32 -8.55
N ASN A 76 -12.34 -6.70 -9.26
CA ASN A 76 -11.43 -5.73 -9.83
C ASN A 76 -12.12 -4.94 -10.96
N MET A 77 -11.74 -3.68 -11.10
CA MET A 77 -12.35 -2.69 -12.00
C MET A 77 -11.32 -1.93 -12.85
N VAL A 78 -10.02 -2.15 -12.63
CA VAL A 78 -8.97 -1.49 -13.42
C VAL A 78 -8.91 -2.10 -14.82
N ASN A 79 -8.94 -1.25 -15.84
CA ASN A 79 -8.98 -1.62 -17.26
C ASN A 79 -8.15 -0.65 -18.14
N TRP A 80 -6.99 -0.20 -17.65
CA TRP A 80 -6.11 0.71 -18.38
C TRP A 80 -5.48 0.08 -19.63
N ILE A 81 -5.25 -1.24 -19.60
CA ILE A 81 -4.81 -2.05 -20.74
C ILE A 81 -5.88 -3.11 -21.02
N ASP A 82 -6.21 -3.32 -22.30
CA ASP A 82 -7.14 -4.39 -22.69
C ASP A 82 -6.59 -5.77 -22.30
N LYS A 83 -7.46 -6.68 -21.87
CA LYS A 83 -7.03 -8.02 -21.41
C LYS A 83 -6.28 -8.80 -22.49
N ASN A 84 -6.70 -8.68 -23.76
CA ASN A 84 -6.07 -9.40 -24.88
C ASN A 84 -4.70 -8.84 -25.24
N ASP A 85 -4.40 -7.67 -24.72
CA ASP A 85 -3.22 -6.89 -24.97
C ASP A 85 -2.13 -7.12 -23.90
N MET A 86 -2.45 -7.84 -22.82
CA MET A 86 -1.51 -8.19 -21.77
C MET A 86 -0.59 -9.34 -22.21
N PRO A 87 0.71 -9.31 -21.84
CA PRO A 87 1.61 -10.42 -22.10
C PRO A 87 1.20 -11.65 -21.28
N LYS A 88 1.75 -12.82 -21.65
CA LYS A 88 1.60 -14.02 -20.82
C LYS A 88 2.20 -13.77 -19.43
N ALA A 89 1.48 -14.18 -18.39
CA ALA A 89 1.98 -14.11 -17.03
C ALA A 89 3.06 -15.18 -16.80
N ASN A 90 4.04 -14.85 -15.97
CA ASN A 90 5.06 -15.80 -15.52
C ASN A 90 4.61 -16.62 -14.29
N GLY A 91 3.62 -16.12 -13.55
CA GLY A 91 3.08 -16.76 -12.36
C GLY A 91 1.58 -17.04 -12.44
N ASN A 92 1.14 -18.00 -11.63
CA ASN A 92 -0.27 -18.32 -11.39
C ASN A 92 -0.72 -17.81 -10.02
N VAL A 93 -2.03 -17.77 -9.82
CA VAL A 93 -2.66 -17.47 -8.53
C VAL A 93 -2.96 -18.77 -7.79
N TYR A 94 -2.50 -18.84 -6.55
CA TYR A 94 -2.69 -19.95 -5.64
C TYR A 94 -3.65 -19.56 -4.51
N GLU A 95 -4.17 -20.58 -3.83
CA GLU A 95 -5.08 -20.39 -2.72
C GLU A 95 -4.34 -19.85 -1.48
N SER A 96 -4.91 -18.82 -0.86
CA SER A 96 -4.48 -18.30 0.45
C SER A 96 -5.50 -18.69 1.51
N PRO A 97 -5.09 -18.94 2.77
CA PRO A 97 -6.06 -18.98 3.86
C PRO A 97 -6.75 -17.62 4.00
N ALA A 98 -8.06 -17.63 4.22
CA ALA A 98 -8.84 -16.41 4.35
C ALA A 98 -8.61 -15.70 5.68
N LEU A 99 -8.63 -16.44 6.81
CA LEU A 99 -8.52 -15.88 8.17
C LEU A 99 -9.52 -14.72 8.38
N ASP A 100 -9.05 -13.55 8.80
CA ASP A 100 -9.82 -12.30 8.88
C ASP A 100 -9.73 -11.43 7.60
N GLY A 101 -9.25 -12.04 6.52
CA GLY A 101 -9.06 -11.48 5.17
C GLY A 101 -10.31 -10.99 4.47
N VAL A 102 -11.48 -11.54 4.80
CA VAL A 102 -12.74 -11.26 4.10
C VAL A 102 -13.73 -10.59 5.06
N GLY A 103 -14.12 -9.35 4.75
CA GLY A 103 -15.15 -8.62 5.47
C GLY A 103 -16.58 -9.01 5.04
N ILE A 104 -17.54 -8.80 5.93
CA ILE A 104 -18.94 -9.21 5.74
C ILE A 104 -19.54 -8.52 4.50
N TRP A 105 -19.21 -7.24 4.30
CA TRP A 105 -19.73 -6.44 3.18
C TRP A 105 -19.14 -6.80 1.83
N VAL A 106 -17.98 -7.45 1.80
CA VAL A 106 -17.27 -7.80 0.55
C VAL A 106 -17.38 -9.28 0.20
N GLU A 107 -17.79 -10.14 1.14
CA GLU A 107 -17.90 -11.59 0.95
C GLU A 107 -18.68 -11.97 -0.31
N ASN A 108 -19.87 -11.40 -0.52
CA ASN A 108 -20.71 -11.67 -1.70
C ASN A 108 -20.07 -11.25 -3.05
N LYS A 109 -19.10 -10.32 -3.01
CA LYS A 109 -18.37 -9.87 -4.19
C LYS A 109 -17.09 -10.67 -4.42
N VAL A 110 -16.38 -11.01 -3.35
CA VAL A 110 -15.13 -11.78 -3.37
C VAL A 110 -15.39 -13.25 -3.67
N LYS A 111 -16.47 -13.80 -3.10
CA LYS A 111 -16.84 -15.22 -3.19
C LYS A 111 -15.63 -16.11 -2.86
N PRO A 112 -15.17 -16.09 -1.59
CA PRO A 112 -14.00 -16.87 -1.20
C PRO A 112 -14.25 -18.36 -1.43
N ILE A 113 -13.17 -19.10 -1.69
CA ILE A 113 -13.22 -20.56 -1.82
C ILE A 113 -13.60 -21.16 -0.46
N GLU A 114 -14.55 -22.09 -0.48
CA GLU A 114 -14.76 -23.03 0.62
C GLU A 114 -13.64 -24.06 0.59
N SER A 115 -12.54 -23.74 1.28
CA SER A 115 -11.35 -24.59 1.24
C SER A 115 -11.63 -25.95 1.88
N GLY A 116 -11.26 -27.02 1.18
CA GLY A 116 -11.18 -28.36 1.77
C GLY A 116 -9.89 -28.60 2.58
N LYS A 117 -8.99 -27.62 2.63
CA LYS A 117 -7.67 -27.71 3.24
C LYS A 117 -7.63 -26.96 4.57
N SER A 118 -6.85 -27.49 5.51
CA SER A 118 -6.50 -26.78 6.74
C SER A 118 -5.53 -25.61 6.46
N GLU A 119 -5.47 -24.66 7.39
CA GLU A 119 -4.50 -23.55 7.34
C GLU A 119 -3.05 -24.07 7.25
N SER A 120 -2.72 -25.16 7.95
CA SER A 120 -1.40 -25.80 7.88
C SER A 120 -1.08 -26.35 6.50
N GLU A 121 -2.04 -27.03 5.85
CA GLU A 121 -1.85 -27.56 4.49
C GLU A 121 -1.65 -26.42 3.48
N LEU A 122 -2.45 -25.36 3.57
CA LEU A 122 -2.28 -24.17 2.74
C LEU A 122 -0.91 -23.52 2.96
N ARG A 123 -0.46 -23.41 4.20
CA ARG A 123 0.87 -22.85 4.51
C ARG A 123 2.00 -23.68 3.91
N GLU A 124 1.93 -25.01 3.98
CA GLU A 124 2.94 -25.88 3.37
C GLU A 124 2.98 -25.72 1.85
N GLU A 125 1.82 -25.65 1.19
CA GLU A 125 1.72 -25.39 -0.25
C GLU A 125 2.29 -24.01 -0.63
N ILE A 126 1.95 -22.96 0.14
CA ILE A 126 2.48 -21.60 -0.07
C ILE A 126 4.01 -21.61 0.03
N ILE A 127 4.57 -22.20 1.09
CA ILE A 127 6.03 -22.28 1.28
C ILE A 127 6.70 -23.03 0.13
N LYS A 128 6.08 -24.11 -0.36
CA LYS A 128 6.57 -24.87 -1.50
C LYS A 128 6.60 -24.02 -2.77
N VAL A 129 5.49 -23.34 -3.10
CA VAL A 129 5.39 -22.46 -4.26
C VAL A 129 6.46 -21.36 -4.20
N LEU A 130 6.59 -20.66 -3.08
CA LEU A 130 7.56 -19.57 -2.91
C LEU A 130 9.02 -20.04 -3.13
N LYS A 131 9.35 -21.26 -2.68
CA LYS A 131 10.67 -21.86 -2.92
C LYS A 131 10.87 -22.25 -4.37
N GLU A 132 9.87 -22.87 -5.02
CA GLU A 132 9.94 -23.30 -6.42
C GLU A 132 10.06 -22.12 -7.38
N THR A 133 9.36 -21.02 -7.10
CA THR A 133 9.44 -19.79 -7.89
C THR A 133 10.72 -18.98 -7.61
N GLY A 134 11.40 -19.28 -6.50
CA GLY A 134 12.54 -18.50 -6.03
C GLY A 134 12.15 -17.07 -5.67
N THR A 135 10.98 -16.88 -5.06
CA THR A 135 10.47 -15.56 -4.68
C THR A 135 11.45 -14.88 -3.73
N GLU A 136 11.71 -13.60 -3.95
CA GLU A 136 12.59 -12.77 -3.11
C GLU A 136 11.77 -11.81 -2.22
N ILE A 137 10.65 -11.32 -2.73
CA ILE A 137 9.84 -10.27 -2.07
C ILE A 137 8.37 -10.65 -2.12
N ILE A 138 7.68 -10.53 -0.99
CA ILE A 138 6.23 -10.65 -0.87
C ILE A 138 5.65 -9.26 -0.66
N VAL A 139 4.69 -8.88 -1.51
CA VAL A 139 3.94 -7.63 -1.38
C VAL A 139 2.51 -7.95 -0.97
N SER A 140 2.00 -7.30 0.08
CA SER A 140 0.67 -7.53 0.61
C SER A 140 -0.27 -6.35 0.39
N TYR A 141 -1.38 -6.61 -0.30
CA TYR A 141 -2.55 -5.73 -0.46
C TYR A 141 -3.82 -6.43 0.03
N LEU A 142 -3.76 -6.99 1.24
CA LEU A 142 -4.94 -7.57 1.89
C LEU A 142 -6.03 -6.51 2.16
N PRO A 143 -7.26 -6.88 2.54
CA PRO A 143 -8.27 -5.90 2.95
C PRO A 143 -8.04 -5.30 4.34
N VAL A 144 -8.57 -4.09 4.58
CA VAL A 144 -8.40 -3.42 5.89
C VAL A 144 -9.08 -4.25 6.98
N GLY A 145 -8.42 -4.39 8.12
CA GLY A 145 -8.87 -5.24 9.23
C GLY A 145 -8.43 -6.70 9.14
N SER A 146 -7.57 -7.06 8.18
CA SER A 146 -7.02 -8.41 8.01
C SER A 146 -5.71 -8.60 8.78
N GLU A 147 -5.77 -8.47 10.11
CA GLU A 147 -4.59 -8.51 10.99
C GLU A 147 -3.97 -9.91 11.05
N LYS A 148 -4.78 -10.94 11.30
CA LYS A 148 -4.31 -12.34 11.37
C LYS A 148 -3.76 -12.80 10.03
N ALA A 149 -4.42 -12.45 8.93
CA ALA A 149 -3.92 -12.73 7.59
C ALA A 149 -2.58 -12.03 7.32
N THR A 150 -2.42 -10.77 7.73
CA THR A 150 -1.15 -10.06 7.55
C THR A 150 -0.03 -10.67 8.40
N GLN A 151 -0.33 -11.04 9.65
CA GLN A 151 0.62 -11.73 10.53
C GLN A 151 1.01 -13.11 10.01
N PHE A 152 0.06 -13.87 9.45
CA PHE A 152 0.33 -15.13 8.76
C PHE A 152 1.34 -14.94 7.64
N TRP A 153 1.13 -13.94 6.77
CA TRP A 153 2.04 -13.66 5.66
C TRP A 153 3.40 -13.12 6.13
N ALA A 154 3.44 -12.31 7.20
CA ALA A 154 4.69 -11.88 7.82
C ALA A 154 5.48 -13.09 8.37
N GLN A 155 4.81 -14.07 8.97
CA GLN A 155 5.45 -15.31 9.42
C GLN A 155 5.96 -16.15 8.22
N VAL A 156 5.17 -16.28 7.15
CA VAL A 156 5.62 -16.94 5.90
C VAL A 156 6.88 -16.29 5.35
N CYS A 157 7.01 -14.96 5.42
CA CYS A 157 8.22 -14.24 5.01
C CYS A 157 9.45 -14.68 5.83
N LEU A 158 9.31 -14.74 7.16
CA LEU A 158 10.36 -15.20 8.07
C LEU A 158 10.76 -16.67 7.84
N ASP A 159 9.80 -17.51 7.44
CA ASP A 159 10.01 -18.95 7.21
C ASP A 159 10.64 -19.25 5.84
N THR A 160 10.49 -18.33 4.88
CA THR A 160 10.96 -18.47 3.49
C THR A 160 12.15 -17.59 3.16
N ASN A 161 12.62 -16.76 4.11
CA ASN A 161 13.66 -15.75 3.90
C ASN A 161 13.31 -14.76 2.78
N THR A 162 12.05 -14.34 2.71
CA THR A 162 11.57 -13.37 1.72
C THR A 162 11.34 -12.02 2.36
N ALA A 163 11.70 -10.94 1.67
CA ALA A 163 11.42 -9.58 2.12
C ALA A 163 9.92 -9.32 2.14
N PHE A 164 9.46 -8.44 3.04
CA PHE A 164 8.04 -8.12 3.16
C PHE A 164 7.76 -6.64 2.89
N VAL A 165 6.84 -6.37 1.96
CA VAL A 165 6.28 -5.03 1.72
C VAL A 165 4.82 -5.04 2.16
N ASN A 166 4.57 -4.45 3.32
CA ASN A 166 3.24 -4.38 3.91
C ASN A 166 2.54 -3.07 3.50
N CYS A 167 1.64 -3.14 2.52
CA CYS A 167 0.86 -1.98 2.09
C CYS A 167 -0.35 -1.71 3.00
N MET A 168 -0.56 -2.53 4.03
CA MET A 168 -1.76 -2.52 4.86
C MET A 168 -1.57 -1.86 6.23
N PRO A 169 -2.62 -1.23 6.82
CA PRO A 169 -2.59 -0.64 8.16
C PRO A 169 -2.66 -1.69 9.29
N ALA A 170 -2.04 -2.85 9.10
CA ALA A 170 -1.75 -3.79 10.19
C ALA A 170 -0.30 -3.55 10.62
N PHE A 171 -0.06 -3.38 11.92
CA PHE A 171 1.26 -3.03 12.43
C PHE A 171 2.18 -4.25 12.45
N ILE A 172 3.17 -4.27 11.56
CA ILE A 172 4.20 -5.31 11.45
C ILE A 172 5.57 -4.63 11.43
N ALA A 173 5.84 -3.76 10.46
CA ALA A 173 7.13 -3.06 10.38
C ALA A 173 7.28 -2.01 11.49
N SER A 174 6.15 -1.46 11.96
CA SER A 174 6.08 -0.47 13.05
C SER A 174 5.84 -1.07 14.43
N ASP A 175 5.55 -2.37 14.51
CA ASP A 175 5.50 -3.10 15.77
C ASP A 175 6.90 -3.56 16.19
N LYS A 176 7.26 -3.34 17.45
CA LYS A 176 8.63 -3.62 17.95
C LYS A 176 8.97 -5.11 17.93
N GLU A 177 8.01 -5.97 18.25
CA GLU A 177 8.26 -7.42 18.31
C GLU A 177 8.44 -7.99 16.90
N TRP A 178 7.57 -7.60 15.97
CA TRP A 178 7.72 -7.99 14.56
C TRP A 178 8.98 -7.42 13.93
N ALA A 179 9.27 -6.13 14.13
CA ALA A 179 10.51 -5.49 13.67
C ALA A 179 11.76 -6.26 14.16
N GLN A 180 11.77 -6.68 15.42
CA GLN A 180 12.88 -7.46 15.97
C GLN A 180 12.99 -8.83 15.30
N LYS A 181 11.88 -9.56 15.07
CA LYS A 181 11.91 -10.85 14.35
C LYS A 181 12.52 -10.75 12.96
N PHE A 182 12.19 -9.71 12.19
CA PHE A 182 12.77 -9.45 10.87
C PHE A 182 14.26 -9.08 10.97
N THR A 183 14.64 -8.33 12.00
CA THR A 183 16.05 -7.97 12.27
C THR A 183 16.87 -9.23 12.61
N ASP A 184 16.38 -10.09 13.50
CA ASP A 184 17.07 -11.30 13.96
C ASP A 184 17.29 -12.31 12.82
N LYS A 185 16.34 -12.39 11.88
CA LYS A 185 16.44 -13.24 10.69
C LYS A 185 17.23 -12.59 9.55
N ASN A 186 17.64 -11.34 9.71
CA ASN A 186 18.26 -10.52 8.67
C ASN A 186 17.42 -10.43 7.38
N ILE A 187 16.10 -10.25 7.53
CA ILE A 187 15.14 -10.14 6.41
C ILE A 187 14.58 -8.72 6.38
N PRO A 188 14.60 -8.01 5.25
CA PRO A 188 14.09 -6.65 5.17
C PRO A 188 12.56 -6.59 5.19
N ILE A 189 12.03 -5.57 5.85
CA ILE A 189 10.60 -5.24 5.85
C ILE A 189 10.39 -3.74 5.59
N ILE A 190 9.39 -3.42 4.77
CA ILE A 190 8.92 -2.05 4.52
C ILE A 190 7.42 -1.99 4.85
N GLY A 191 7.03 -1.07 5.71
CA GLY A 191 5.66 -0.92 6.20
C GLY A 191 5.54 0.22 7.24
N ASP A 192 4.35 0.60 7.69
CA ASP A 192 3.03 0.01 7.38
C ASP A 192 2.07 1.06 6.78
N ASP A 193 1.05 0.59 6.04
CA ASP A 193 0.05 1.38 5.30
C ASP A 193 0.62 2.27 4.19
N ILE A 194 0.59 1.82 2.94
CA ILE A 194 1.21 2.54 1.81
C ILE A 194 0.64 3.96 1.63
N LYS A 195 1.49 4.94 1.30
CA LYS A 195 1.08 6.29 0.89
C LYS A 195 0.54 6.27 -0.56
N GLY A 196 -0.17 7.33 -0.91
CA GLY A 196 -0.45 7.67 -2.30
C GLY A 196 0.41 8.84 -2.75
N GLN A 197 0.70 8.95 -4.05
CA GLN A 197 1.42 10.07 -4.67
C GLN A 197 0.78 11.42 -4.34
N VAL A 198 -0.51 11.56 -4.67
CA VAL A 198 -1.36 12.72 -4.37
C VAL A 198 -2.64 12.20 -3.74
N GLY A 199 -2.51 11.70 -2.51
CA GLY A 199 -3.64 11.24 -1.71
C GLY A 199 -4.27 12.34 -0.85
N ALA A 200 -5.47 12.05 -0.34
CA ALA A 200 -6.13 12.88 0.66
C ALA A 200 -5.21 13.29 1.82
N THR A 201 -4.56 12.31 2.44
CA THR A 201 -3.71 12.52 3.62
C THR A 201 -2.50 13.40 3.33
N ILE A 202 -1.80 13.22 2.20
CA ILE A 202 -0.60 14.03 1.89
C ILE A 202 -0.98 15.48 1.55
N VAL A 203 -2.10 15.69 0.85
CA VAL A 203 -2.63 17.04 0.59
C VAL A 203 -2.98 17.73 1.92
N HIS A 204 -3.66 17.02 2.82
CA HIS A 204 -4.04 17.57 4.12
C HIS A 204 -2.81 17.96 4.95
N ARG A 205 -1.86 17.03 5.07
CA ARG A 205 -0.60 17.25 5.77
C ARG A 205 0.18 18.44 5.24
N THR A 206 0.28 18.57 3.92
CA THR A 206 1.02 19.66 3.27
C THR A 206 0.38 21.01 3.54
N LEU A 207 -0.95 21.10 3.42
CA LEU A 207 -1.68 22.35 3.64
C LEU A 207 -1.75 22.73 5.12
N ALA A 208 -1.95 21.75 6.01
CA ALA A 208 -1.91 21.95 7.45
C ALA A 208 -0.54 22.48 7.91
N ARG A 209 0.55 21.87 7.42
CA ARG A 209 1.91 22.34 7.68
C ARG A 209 2.17 23.73 7.11
N LEU A 210 1.71 24.02 5.89
CA LEU A 210 1.83 25.36 5.31
C LEU A 210 1.15 26.41 6.19
N CYS A 211 -0.05 26.13 6.70
CA CYS A 211 -0.74 27.02 7.62
C CYS A 211 0.07 27.22 8.92
N ASP A 212 0.57 26.14 9.51
CA ASP A 212 1.38 26.17 10.74
C ASP A 212 2.69 26.97 10.55
N GLU A 213 3.48 26.67 9.52
CA GLU A 213 4.75 27.34 9.23
C GLU A 213 4.60 28.82 8.85
N ARG A 214 3.43 29.23 8.33
CA ARG A 214 3.12 30.64 8.03
C ARG A 214 2.59 31.40 9.24
N GLY A 215 2.49 30.76 10.40
CA GLY A 215 2.06 31.37 11.66
C GLY A 215 0.55 31.61 11.75
N THR A 216 -0.24 30.92 10.93
CA THR A 216 -1.70 30.90 11.10
C THR A 216 -2.08 29.85 12.14
N LYS A 217 -3.11 30.11 12.93
CA LYS A 217 -3.65 29.13 13.87
C LYS A 217 -4.71 28.30 13.18
N ILE A 218 -4.57 26.98 13.16
CA ILE A 218 -5.66 26.06 12.81
C ILE A 218 -6.52 25.85 14.05
N GLU A 219 -7.83 26.04 13.91
CA GLU A 219 -8.80 25.80 14.98
C GLU A 219 -9.55 24.50 14.76
N LYS A 220 -9.94 24.19 13.51
CA LYS A 220 -10.71 22.99 13.17
C LYS A 220 -10.33 22.45 11.80
N THR A 221 -10.42 21.14 11.62
CA THR A 221 -10.26 20.55 10.29
C THR A 221 -11.05 19.25 10.11
N TYR A 222 -11.51 19.01 8.90
CA TYR A 222 -12.01 17.69 8.52
C TYR A 222 -11.50 17.23 7.16
N GLN A 223 -11.49 15.91 6.97
CA GLN A 223 -11.19 15.23 5.72
C GLN A 223 -12.12 14.03 5.54
N ILE A 224 -13.01 14.15 4.57
CA ILE A 224 -14.04 13.18 4.19
C ILE A 224 -13.59 12.48 2.91
N ASN A 225 -13.66 11.15 2.88
CA ASN A 225 -13.27 10.35 1.71
C ASN A 225 -14.43 9.44 1.28
N VAL A 226 -14.77 9.46 -0.01
CA VAL A 226 -15.76 8.56 -0.62
C VAL A 226 -15.19 7.86 -1.86
N GLY A 227 -15.65 6.65 -2.13
CA GLY A 227 -15.20 5.85 -3.27
C GLY A 227 -16.13 4.66 -3.55
N GLY A 228 -15.93 3.99 -4.71
CA GLY A 228 -16.85 2.95 -5.21
C GLY A 228 -16.26 1.54 -5.32
N ASN A 229 -15.00 1.34 -4.90
CA ASN A 229 -14.33 0.06 -5.00
C ASN A 229 -14.49 -0.80 -3.73
N THR A 230 -13.98 -2.03 -3.75
CA THR A 230 -14.11 -2.96 -2.62
C THR A 230 -13.31 -2.57 -1.39
N ASP A 231 -12.26 -1.75 -1.48
CA ASP A 231 -11.59 -1.20 -0.29
C ASP A 231 -12.59 -0.30 0.47
N PHE A 232 -13.28 0.60 -0.23
CA PHE A 232 -14.33 1.45 0.38
C PHE A 232 -15.52 0.65 0.90
N LEU A 233 -15.91 -0.42 0.21
CA LEU A 233 -17.00 -1.29 0.68
C LEU A 233 -16.61 -2.04 1.96
N ASN A 234 -15.38 -2.57 2.03
CA ASN A 234 -14.83 -3.21 3.22
C ASN A 234 -14.78 -2.23 4.40
N MET A 235 -14.51 -0.96 4.09
CA MET A 235 -14.46 0.14 5.07
C MET A 235 -15.83 0.56 5.62
N LYS A 236 -16.96 0.00 5.15
CA LYS A 236 -18.26 0.21 5.82
C LYS A 236 -18.33 -0.48 7.19
N GLU A 237 -17.47 -1.46 7.42
CA GLU A 237 -17.37 -2.16 8.70
C GLU A 237 -16.54 -1.33 9.68
N GLN A 238 -17.22 -0.57 10.55
CA GLN A 238 -16.57 0.37 11.49
C GLN A 238 -15.50 -0.29 12.38
N GLU A 239 -15.73 -1.54 12.80
CA GLU A 239 -14.78 -2.30 13.62
C GLU A 239 -13.42 -2.50 12.92
N ARG A 240 -13.42 -2.64 11.59
CA ARG A 240 -12.20 -2.79 10.79
C ARG A 240 -11.44 -1.47 10.58
N LEU A 241 -12.04 -0.32 10.93
CA LEU A 241 -11.48 1.01 10.64
C LEU A 241 -10.57 1.59 11.72
N VAL A 242 -10.56 1.02 12.92
CA VAL A 242 -9.93 1.63 14.11
C VAL A 242 -8.48 2.03 13.82
N SER A 243 -7.65 1.08 13.38
CA SER A 243 -6.22 1.31 13.06
C SER A 243 -6.02 2.30 11.89
N LYS A 244 -6.91 2.29 10.89
CA LYS A 244 -6.87 3.20 9.73
C LYS A 244 -7.30 4.63 10.07
N LYS A 245 -8.20 4.80 11.05
CA LYS A 245 -8.58 6.12 11.56
C LYS A 245 -7.44 6.72 12.38
N ILE A 246 -6.86 5.94 13.31
CA ILE A 246 -5.73 6.36 14.13
C ILE A 246 -4.55 6.79 13.26
N SER A 247 -4.09 5.92 12.35
CA SER A 247 -2.95 6.21 11.47
C SER A 247 -3.14 7.47 10.63
N LYS A 248 -4.36 7.73 10.12
CA LYS A 248 -4.65 8.95 9.35
C LYS A 248 -4.69 10.21 10.20
N THR A 249 -5.32 10.16 11.37
CA THR A 249 -5.39 11.32 12.28
C THR A 249 -4.00 11.68 12.77
N GLU A 250 -3.20 10.71 13.22
CA GLU A 250 -1.82 10.95 13.68
C GLU A 250 -0.92 11.47 12.54
N SER A 251 -1.16 11.04 11.30
CA SER A 251 -0.44 11.57 10.15
C SER A 251 -0.63 13.09 9.98
N VAL A 252 -1.81 13.63 10.28
CA VAL A 252 -2.08 15.08 10.21
C VAL A 252 -1.59 15.80 11.47
N GLN A 253 -1.91 15.26 12.66
CA GLN A 253 -1.50 15.85 13.95
C GLN A 253 0.02 16.02 14.04
N SER A 254 0.80 15.06 13.53
CA SER A 254 2.28 15.11 13.52
C SER A 254 2.89 16.23 12.67
N GLN A 255 2.10 16.95 11.86
CA GLN A 255 2.57 18.07 11.06
C GLN A 255 2.34 19.43 11.72
N LEU A 256 1.60 19.48 12.82
CA LEU A 256 1.29 20.71 13.54
C LEU A 256 2.30 20.90 14.68
N THR A 257 2.63 22.15 14.97
CA THR A 257 3.45 22.48 16.15
C THR A 257 2.68 22.17 17.44
N ASP A 258 1.39 22.55 17.46
CA ASP A 258 0.47 22.27 18.56
C ASP A 258 -0.61 21.27 18.11
N ARG A 259 -0.83 20.23 18.91
CA ARG A 259 -1.86 19.22 18.66
C ARG A 259 -3.25 19.85 18.79
N LEU A 260 -4.16 19.53 17.85
CA LEU A 260 -5.58 19.89 17.97
C LEU A 260 -6.30 18.96 18.97
N ASP A 261 -7.33 19.48 19.63
CA ASP A 261 -8.25 18.65 20.40
C ASP A 261 -8.92 17.62 19.49
N ASP A 262 -9.14 16.41 20.01
CA ASP A 262 -9.64 15.27 19.21
C ASP A 262 -11.05 15.53 18.63
N ASP A 263 -11.82 16.44 19.23
CA ASP A 263 -13.15 16.87 18.75
C ASP A 263 -13.09 17.93 17.63
N ASP A 264 -11.93 18.56 17.43
CA ASP A 264 -11.71 19.60 16.41
C ASP A 264 -11.04 19.06 15.13
N ILE A 265 -10.76 17.74 15.08
CA ILE A 265 -10.19 17.05 13.94
C ILE A 265 -10.98 15.80 13.55
N TYR A 266 -11.40 15.73 12.29
CA TYR A 266 -12.03 14.53 11.74
C TYR A 266 -11.31 14.05 10.47
N VAL A 267 -10.67 12.88 10.53
CA VAL A 267 -9.99 12.30 9.37
C VAL A 267 -10.39 10.83 9.21
N GLY A 268 -11.09 10.51 8.12
CA GLY A 268 -11.55 9.14 7.93
C GLY A 268 -12.14 8.84 6.56
N PRO A 269 -12.37 7.55 6.26
CA PRO A 269 -13.38 7.20 5.28
C PRO A 269 -14.76 7.64 5.73
N SER A 270 -15.59 7.99 4.77
CA SER A 270 -16.91 8.55 5.06
C SER A 270 -18.02 7.69 4.47
N ASP A 271 -17.92 7.31 3.19
CA ASP A 271 -18.98 6.51 2.57
C ASP A 271 -18.53 5.72 1.33
N PHE A 272 -19.38 4.79 0.92
CA PHE A 272 -19.28 4.00 -0.28
C PHE A 272 -20.32 4.47 -1.31
N ILE A 273 -19.84 4.92 -2.48
CA ILE A 273 -20.70 5.38 -3.58
C ILE A 273 -20.43 4.48 -4.80
N PRO A 274 -21.33 3.51 -5.11
CA PRO A 274 -21.04 2.42 -6.04
C PRO A 274 -20.57 2.87 -7.44
N PHE A 275 -21.18 3.92 -7.97
CA PHE A 275 -20.91 4.39 -9.33
C PHE A 275 -19.58 5.15 -9.48
N LEU A 276 -18.86 5.44 -8.38
CA LEU A 276 -17.52 6.03 -8.48
C LEU A 276 -16.46 5.01 -8.95
N GLY A 277 -16.71 3.71 -8.82
CA GLY A 277 -15.73 2.69 -9.18
C GLY A 277 -14.36 2.93 -8.52
N ASN A 278 -13.30 3.07 -9.33
CA ASN A 278 -11.95 3.36 -8.84
C ASN A 278 -11.68 4.85 -8.55
N THR A 279 -12.60 5.74 -8.90
CA THR A 279 -12.50 7.15 -8.54
C THR A 279 -12.70 7.31 -7.04
N LYS A 280 -11.79 8.06 -6.43
CA LYS A 280 -11.88 8.49 -5.04
C LYS A 280 -12.00 9.99 -5.00
N LEU A 281 -12.99 10.45 -4.23
CA LEU A 281 -13.18 11.86 -3.93
C LEU A 281 -12.77 12.12 -2.49
N MET A 282 -12.07 13.22 -2.28
CA MET A 282 -11.82 13.78 -0.96
C MET A 282 -12.36 15.20 -0.90
N PHE A 283 -12.99 15.51 0.23
CA PHE A 283 -13.40 16.85 0.62
C PHE A 283 -12.71 17.18 1.94
N MET A 284 -12.02 18.31 1.99
CA MET A 284 -11.30 18.77 3.16
C MET A 284 -11.64 20.21 3.43
N ARG A 285 -11.68 20.55 4.71
CA ARG A 285 -11.79 21.93 5.18
C ARG A 285 -10.83 22.17 6.32
N ILE A 286 -10.10 23.28 6.25
CA ILE A 286 -9.28 23.82 7.34
C ILE A 286 -9.89 25.17 7.73
N GLU A 287 -10.17 25.35 9.02
CA GLU A 287 -10.64 26.61 9.60
C GLU A 287 -9.62 27.12 10.61
N GLY A 288 -9.41 28.43 10.64
CA GLY A 288 -8.39 29.01 11.50
C GLY A 288 -8.44 30.52 11.56
N ARG A 289 -7.36 31.09 12.11
CA ARG A 289 -7.19 32.54 12.25
C ARG A 289 -5.84 33.01 11.77
N GLN A 290 -5.86 34.19 11.16
CA GLN A 290 -4.68 34.91 10.66
C GLN A 290 -4.46 36.20 11.47
N TRP A 291 -3.61 37.09 10.95
CA TRP A 291 -3.29 38.38 11.56
C TRP A 291 -4.53 39.11 12.10
N ALA A 292 -4.37 39.76 13.26
CA ALA A 292 -5.45 40.41 14.01
C ALA A 292 -6.62 39.49 14.39
N ASN A 293 -6.35 38.19 14.54
CA ASN A 293 -7.32 37.18 14.93
C ASN A 293 -8.50 37.06 13.94
N ILE A 294 -8.29 37.49 12.69
CA ILE A 294 -9.32 37.45 11.65
C ILE A 294 -9.50 36.00 11.18
N PRO A 295 -10.73 35.48 11.08
CA PRO A 295 -10.97 34.12 10.66
C PRO A 295 -10.62 33.92 9.18
N TYR A 296 -10.14 32.72 8.84
CA TYR A 296 -10.02 32.23 7.47
C TYR A 296 -10.52 30.79 7.39
N ASN A 297 -10.83 30.36 6.17
CA ASN A 297 -11.12 28.97 5.88
C ASN A 297 -10.58 28.59 4.50
N MET A 298 -10.29 27.31 4.31
CA MET A 298 -9.85 26.72 3.07
C MET A 298 -10.64 25.44 2.83
N GLU A 299 -11.24 25.31 1.66
CA GLU A 299 -11.88 24.07 1.21
C GLU A 299 -11.15 23.50 0.00
N VAL A 300 -10.97 22.18 0.00
CA VAL A 300 -10.30 21.45 -1.09
C VAL A 300 -11.13 20.26 -1.49
N ARG A 301 -11.38 20.13 -2.79
CA ARG A 301 -11.90 18.91 -3.42
C ARG A 301 -10.77 18.27 -4.22
N LEU A 302 -10.48 17.01 -3.95
CA LEU A 302 -9.53 16.21 -4.70
C LEU A 302 -10.26 15.04 -5.36
N GLU A 303 -9.95 14.80 -6.63
CA GLU A 303 -10.44 13.66 -7.41
C GLU A 303 -9.24 12.91 -7.99
N VAL A 304 -9.15 11.62 -7.70
CA VAL A 304 -8.03 10.77 -8.14
C VAL A 304 -8.52 9.38 -8.50
N ASP A 305 -7.78 8.71 -9.38
CA ASP A 305 -7.82 7.25 -9.45
C ASP A 305 -7.05 6.69 -8.25
N ASP A 306 -7.74 5.97 -7.37
CA ASP A 306 -7.18 5.48 -6.10
C ASP A 306 -6.03 4.48 -6.31
N LYS A 307 -6.02 3.76 -7.44
CA LYS A 307 -5.06 2.68 -7.71
C LYS A 307 -3.82 3.21 -8.41
N ALA A 308 -3.97 4.13 -9.35
CA ALA A 308 -2.84 4.88 -9.93
C ALA A 308 -2.02 5.57 -8.82
N ASN A 309 -2.70 6.05 -7.79
CA ASN A 309 -2.10 6.79 -6.69
C ASN A 309 -1.09 5.98 -5.86
N SER A 310 -1.26 4.65 -5.76
CA SER A 310 -0.40 3.77 -4.94
C SER A 310 0.57 2.91 -5.74
N ALA A 311 0.26 2.62 -7.01
CA ALA A 311 1.06 1.74 -7.85
C ALA A 311 2.54 2.15 -7.91
N GLY A 312 2.83 3.43 -8.23
CA GLY A 312 4.20 3.90 -8.33
C GLY A 312 4.99 3.81 -7.01
N ILE A 313 4.33 4.11 -5.89
CA ILE A 313 4.93 4.03 -4.55
C ILE A 313 5.33 2.58 -4.21
N VAL A 314 4.53 1.60 -4.62
CA VAL A 314 4.87 0.17 -4.43
C VAL A 314 6.00 -0.30 -5.35
N ILE A 315 6.10 0.23 -6.57
CA ILE A 315 7.25 -0.06 -7.43
C ILE A 315 8.55 0.42 -6.76
N ASP A 316 8.55 1.61 -6.16
CA ASP A 316 9.69 2.09 -5.35
C ASP A 316 9.94 1.19 -4.12
N ALA A 317 8.89 0.77 -3.40
CA ALA A 317 9.05 -0.13 -2.24
C ALA A 317 9.70 -1.48 -2.61
N ILE A 318 9.26 -2.12 -3.70
CA ILE A 318 9.82 -3.38 -4.21
C ILE A 318 11.31 -3.20 -4.52
N ARG A 319 11.68 -2.15 -5.25
CA ARG A 319 13.07 -1.90 -5.64
C ARG A 319 13.96 -1.55 -4.43
N LEU A 320 13.45 -0.80 -3.46
CA LEU A 320 14.18 -0.52 -2.20
C LEU A 320 14.37 -1.78 -1.35
N ALA A 321 13.36 -2.64 -1.26
CA ALA A 321 13.48 -3.93 -0.59
C ALA A 321 14.53 -4.82 -1.27
N LYS A 322 14.59 -4.82 -2.62
CA LYS A 322 15.64 -5.52 -3.37
C LYS A 322 17.03 -4.97 -3.05
N ILE A 323 17.21 -3.65 -3.05
CA ILE A 323 18.48 -3.02 -2.67
C ILE A 323 18.92 -3.43 -1.25
N ALA A 324 17.97 -3.53 -0.30
CA ALA A 324 18.26 -4.01 1.05
C ALA A 324 18.69 -5.49 1.07
N LEU A 325 17.99 -6.35 0.31
CA LEU A 325 18.38 -7.76 0.14
C LEU A 325 19.80 -7.90 -0.43
N ASP A 326 20.14 -7.16 -1.48
CA ASP A 326 21.47 -7.23 -2.11
C ASP A 326 22.60 -6.78 -1.18
N ARG A 327 22.27 -5.95 -0.19
CA ARG A 327 23.21 -5.46 0.84
C ARG A 327 23.22 -6.31 2.10
N GLY A 328 22.40 -7.36 2.15
CA GLY A 328 22.24 -8.19 3.34
C GLY A 328 21.71 -7.41 4.55
N MET A 329 20.85 -6.42 4.32
CA MET A 329 20.23 -5.61 5.37
C MET A 329 18.86 -6.17 5.76
N GLY A 330 18.70 -6.53 7.03
CA GLY A 330 17.43 -6.97 7.61
C GLY A 330 16.75 -5.95 8.51
N GLY A 331 15.55 -6.29 8.97
CA GLY A 331 14.70 -5.43 9.78
C GLY A 331 13.99 -4.34 8.99
N PRO A 332 13.31 -3.39 9.67
CA PRO A 332 12.65 -2.28 9.01
C PRO A 332 13.62 -1.40 8.23
N ILE A 333 13.36 -1.19 6.93
CA ILE A 333 14.13 -0.24 6.12
C ILE A 333 13.59 1.16 6.38
N ILE A 334 14.11 1.77 7.45
CA ILE A 334 13.60 3.02 8.04
C ILE A 334 13.40 4.13 6.99
N PRO A 335 14.38 4.48 6.12
CA PRO A 335 14.18 5.54 5.13
C PRO A 335 13.03 5.24 4.17
N ALA A 336 12.95 3.99 3.69
CA ALA A 336 11.91 3.53 2.77
C ALA A 336 10.52 3.60 3.43
N SER A 337 10.38 3.05 4.64
CA SER A 337 9.13 3.09 5.40
C SER A 337 8.69 4.53 5.67
N ALA A 338 9.58 5.41 6.13
CA ALA A 338 9.21 6.78 6.49
C ALA A 338 8.69 7.59 5.29
N TYR A 339 9.28 7.39 4.11
CA TYR A 339 8.86 8.13 2.93
C TYR A 339 7.64 7.50 2.23
N LEU A 340 7.56 6.16 2.17
CA LEU A 340 6.56 5.43 1.37
C LEU A 340 5.32 5.00 2.15
N MET A 341 5.41 4.93 3.49
CA MET A 341 4.37 4.37 4.35
C MET A 341 3.81 5.43 5.30
N LYS A 342 2.53 5.33 5.67
CA LYS A 342 1.84 6.30 6.53
C LYS A 342 2.21 6.10 8.00
N HIS A 343 2.51 4.86 8.39
CA HIS A 343 2.84 4.49 9.76
C HIS A 343 4.19 3.76 9.83
N PRO A 344 5.31 4.47 9.60
CA PRO A 344 6.66 3.93 9.81
C PRO A 344 6.97 3.75 11.31
N ILE A 345 7.96 2.90 11.62
CA ILE A 345 8.50 2.75 12.99
C ILE A 345 9.12 4.06 13.51
N GLU A 346 9.74 4.84 12.62
CA GLU A 346 10.27 6.17 12.90
C GLU A 346 9.58 7.20 12.00
N GLN A 347 8.82 8.11 12.61
CA GLN A 347 8.17 9.21 11.91
C GLN A 347 9.20 10.25 11.47
N MET A 348 9.15 10.64 10.20
CA MET A 348 10.00 11.69 9.64
C MET A 348 9.17 12.60 8.75
N THR A 349 9.60 13.85 8.63
CA THR A 349 9.04 14.74 7.62
C THR A 349 9.41 14.25 6.22
N ASP A 350 8.53 14.45 5.23
CA ASP A 350 8.76 13.94 3.88
C ASP A 350 10.08 14.45 3.24
N PRO A 351 10.52 15.72 3.42
CA PRO A 351 11.83 16.16 2.91
C PRO A 351 13.04 15.44 3.55
N VAL A 352 12.96 15.15 4.85
CA VAL A 352 14.01 14.41 5.57
C VAL A 352 14.02 12.96 5.12
N ALA A 353 12.84 12.33 5.06
CA ALA A 353 12.69 10.95 4.60
C ALA A 353 13.19 10.78 3.15
N LYS A 354 12.87 11.74 2.27
CA LYS A 354 13.39 11.78 0.88
C LYS A 354 14.92 11.80 0.87
N SER A 355 15.53 12.73 1.62
CA SER A 355 16.99 12.86 1.68
C SER A 355 17.65 11.59 2.19
N LYS A 356 17.05 10.92 3.19
CA LYS A 356 17.54 9.64 3.70
C LYS A 356 17.37 8.50 2.70
N ILE A 357 16.31 8.49 1.89
CA ILE A 357 16.17 7.52 0.78
C ILE A 357 17.27 7.74 -0.25
N GLU A 358 17.57 8.99 -0.62
CA GLU A 358 18.66 9.26 -1.57
C GLU A 358 20.01 8.75 -1.05
N ALA A 359 20.31 9.00 0.23
CA ALA A 359 21.52 8.48 0.89
C ALA A 359 21.53 6.94 0.91
N PHE A 360 20.39 6.33 1.28
CA PHE A 360 20.23 4.88 1.25
C PHE A 360 20.47 4.32 -0.16
N VAL A 361 19.91 4.90 -1.21
CA VAL A 361 20.12 4.44 -2.60
C VAL A 361 21.59 4.53 -3.00
N LYS A 362 22.30 5.59 -2.59
CA LYS A 362 23.75 5.76 -2.83
C LYS A 362 24.63 4.81 -2.00
N GLY A 363 24.13 4.28 -0.89
CA GLY A 363 24.89 3.43 0.03
C GLY A 363 25.71 4.21 1.06
N GLU A 364 25.25 5.41 1.40
CA GLU A 364 25.82 6.28 2.44
C GLU A 364 25.34 5.93 3.85
#